data_AF-A0A9E5V6H3-F1
#
_entry.id   AF-A0A9E5V6H3-F1
#
_cell.length_a   1.000
_cell.length_b   1.000
_cell.length_c   1.000
_cell.angle_alpha   90.00
_cell.angle_beta   90.00
_cell.angle_gamma   90.00
#
_symmetry.space_group_name_H-M   'P 1'
#
loop_
_entity.id
_entity.type
_entity.pdbx_description
1 polymer ?
#
loop_
_entity_poly.entity_id
_entity_poly.type
_entity_poly.pdbx_seq_one_letter_code
_entity_poly.pdbx_strand_id
1 'polypeptide(L)'
;MPHVLVRNWGLCDDWRHVDEDEEIQDAIREYQVSVIDLPKFPYTERNFVEAHQLTLTDALAHQSLSLVSRQRIKNFMRDVFAGIERTGLFNHAESA
;
A
#
# COMPACT_ATOMS: atom_id res chain seq x y z
N MET A 1 1.79 13.88 16.61
CA MET A 1 0.86 13.00 15.86
C MET A 1 1.59 11.70 15.57
N PRO A 2 0.92 10.54 15.53
CA PRO A 2 1.57 9.32 15.07
C PRO A 2 1.96 9.46 13.59
N HIS A 3 3.19 9.10 13.26
CA HIS A 3 3.71 9.12 11.89
C HIS A 3 3.96 7.69 11.41
N VAL A 4 3.71 7.45 10.12
CA VAL A 4 4.01 6.18 9.45
C VAL A 4 4.85 6.49 8.22
N LEU A 5 5.98 5.81 8.10
CA LEU A 5 6.78 5.80 6.87
C LEU A 5 6.25 4.70 5.95
N VAL A 6 5.79 5.09 4.77
CA VAL A 6 5.23 4.17 3.77
C VAL A 6 6.23 3.97 2.64
N ARG A 7 6.82 2.77 2.57
CA ARG A 7 7.63 2.35 1.43
C ARG A 7 6.71 1.87 0.31
N ASN A 8 6.38 2.77 -0.61
CA ASN A 8 5.52 2.47 -1.76
C ASN A 8 6.34 1.89 -2.92
N TRP A 9 6.33 0.56 -3.03
CA TRP A 9 7.03 -0.18 -4.08
C TRP A 9 6.45 0.03 -5.49
N GLY A 10 5.31 0.70 -5.61
CA GLY A 10 4.77 1.18 -6.87
C GLY A 10 5.37 2.48 -7.39
N LEU A 11 6.00 3.28 -6.52
CA LEU A 11 6.62 4.56 -6.87
C LEU A 11 8.14 4.51 -6.85
N CYS A 12 8.71 3.70 -5.96
CA CYS A 12 10.15 3.54 -5.81
C CYS A 12 10.46 2.06 -5.64
N ASP A 13 11.35 1.53 -6.48
CA ASP A 13 11.81 0.15 -6.47
C ASP A 13 13.09 -0.06 -5.65
N ASP A 14 13.62 1.00 -5.05
CA ASP A 14 14.85 0.97 -4.26
C ASP A 14 14.82 1.97 -3.09
N TRP A 15 14.69 1.42 -1.87
CA TRP A 15 14.62 2.20 -0.64
C TRP A 15 15.96 2.35 0.09
N ARG A 16 17.09 1.96 -0.53
CA ARG A 16 18.42 2.09 0.10
C ARG A 16 18.75 3.50 0.56
N HIS A 17 18.32 4.52 -0.18
CA HIS A 17 18.50 5.93 0.21
C HIS A 17 17.81 6.32 1.52
N VAL A 18 16.82 5.54 1.98
CA VAL A 18 16.15 5.68 3.28
C VAL A 18 16.74 4.72 4.29
N ASP A 19 17.02 3.48 3.88
CA ASP A 19 17.52 2.42 4.75
C ASP A 19 18.98 2.65 5.20
N GLU A 20 19.79 3.32 4.38
CA GLU A 20 21.22 3.60 4.61
C GLU A 20 21.47 5.01 5.21
N ASP A 21 20.45 5.86 5.32
CA ASP A 21 20.56 7.21 5.88
C ASP A 21 20.46 7.18 7.41
N GLU A 22 21.57 7.47 8.10
CA GLU A 22 21.63 7.42 9.56
C GLU A 22 20.65 8.37 10.25
N GLU A 23 20.43 9.58 9.70
CA GLU A 23 19.54 10.58 10.28
C GLU A 23 18.08 10.09 10.23
N ILE A 24 17.68 9.49 9.11
CA ILE A 24 16.35 8.88 8.96
C ILE A 24 16.19 7.71 9.92
N GLN A 25 17.20 6.83 10.02
CA GLN A 25 17.14 5.67 10.90
C GLN A 25 17.10 6.06 12.39
N ASP A 26 17.82 7.13 12.78
CA ASP A 26 17.75 7.71 14.11
C ASP A 26 16.35 8.25 14.40
N ALA A 27 15.75 9.01 13.48
CA ALA A 27 14.39 9.53 13.64
C ALA A 27 13.35 8.40 13.76
N ILE A 28 13.46 7.33 12.96
CA ILE A 28 12.58 6.17 13.05
C ILE A 28 12.64 5.54 14.46
N ARG A 29 13.84 5.41 15.03
CA ARG A 29 14.04 4.85 16.38
C ARG A 29 13.54 5.79 17.47
N GLU A 30 13.94 7.07 17.43
CA GLU A 30 13.60 8.08 18.45
C GLU A 30 12.08 8.27 18.56
N TYR A 31 11.41 8.39 17.41
CA TYR A 31 9.97 8.64 17.36
C TYR A 31 9.12 7.37 17.21
N GLN A 32 9.76 6.19 17.23
CA GLN A 32 9.11 4.89 17.06
C GLN A 32 8.17 4.85 15.84
N VAL A 33 8.63 5.40 14.72
CA VAL A 33 7.85 5.53 13.48
C VAL A 33 7.56 4.13 12.95
N SER A 34 6.28 3.84 12.72
CA SER A 34 5.89 2.59 12.05
C SER A 34 6.32 2.64 10.59
N VAL A 35 7.04 1.62 10.13
CA VAL A 35 7.43 1.48 8.72
C VAL A 35 6.61 0.36 8.09
N ILE A 36 5.94 0.65 6.98
CA ILE A 36 5.16 -0.36 6.24
C ILE A 36 5.54 -0.39 4.77
N ASP A 37 5.42 -1.58 4.18
CA ASP A 37 5.61 -1.82 2.75
C ASP A 37 4.26 -1.94 2.06
N LEU A 38 4.02 -1.08 1.07
CA LEU A 38 2.88 -1.23 0.16
C LEU A 38 3.35 -1.86 -1.15
N PRO A 39 2.67 -2.93 -1.63
CA PRO A 39 3.08 -3.63 -2.83
C PRO A 39 2.94 -2.74 -4.07
N LYS A 40 3.63 -3.13 -5.13
CA LYS A 40 3.43 -2.55 -6.45
C LYS A 40 2.12 -3.05 -7.05
N PHE A 41 1.25 -2.12 -7.48
CA PHE A 41 0.08 -2.51 -8.25
C PHE A 41 0.50 -2.97 -9.65
N PRO A 42 0.13 -4.19 -10.11
CA PRO A 42 0.55 -4.68 -11.43
C PRO A 42 0.15 -3.73 -12.56
N TYR A 43 1.07 -3.45 -13.48
CA TYR A 43 0.89 -2.45 -14.53
C TYR A 43 -0.33 -2.73 -15.43
N THR A 44 -0.57 -3.98 -15.80
CA THR A 44 -1.71 -4.35 -16.66
C THR A 44 -3.03 -3.98 -16.00
N GLU A 45 -3.22 -4.40 -14.75
CA GLU A 45 -4.43 -4.10 -13.98
C GLU A 45 -4.53 -2.61 -13.65
N ARG A 46 -3.42 -1.95 -13.30
CA ARG A 46 -3.37 -0.50 -13.06
C ARG A 46 -3.81 0.31 -14.29
N ASN A 47 -3.20 0.05 -15.44
CA ASN A 47 -3.51 0.76 -16.67
C ASN A 47 -4.97 0.52 -17.08
N PHE A 48 -5.49 -0.68 -16.84
CA PHE A 48 -6.90 -0.98 -17.07
C PHE A 48 -7.81 -0.13 -16.18
N VAL A 49 -7.56 -0.09 -14.88
CA VAL A 49 -8.33 0.69 -13.89
C VAL A 49 -8.30 2.18 -14.26
N GLU A 50 -7.12 2.73 -14.56
CA GLU A 50 -6.94 4.14 -14.92
C GLU A 50 -7.65 4.48 -16.24
N ALA A 51 -7.49 3.66 -17.29
CA ALA A 51 -8.09 3.90 -18.60
C ALA A 51 -9.62 3.88 -18.58
N HIS A 52 -10.22 3.13 -17.66
CA HIS A 52 -11.68 3.02 -17.50
C HIS A 52 -12.22 3.89 -16.35
N GLN A 53 -11.36 4.66 -15.67
CA GLN A 53 -11.71 5.50 -14.52
C GLN A 53 -12.46 4.72 -13.41
N LEU A 54 -12.05 3.48 -13.18
CA LEU A 54 -12.72 2.59 -12.22
C LEU A 54 -12.13 2.75 -10.82
N THR A 55 -12.94 2.49 -9.81
CA THR A 55 -12.39 2.11 -8.50
C THR A 55 -11.84 0.68 -8.58
N LEU A 56 -11.00 0.28 -7.62
CA LEU A 56 -10.53 -1.11 -7.54
C LEU A 56 -11.70 -2.10 -7.36
N THR A 57 -12.75 -1.70 -6.63
CA THR A 57 -13.96 -2.50 -6.44
C THR A 57 -14.74 -2.66 -7.74
N ASP A 58 -14.92 -1.58 -8.50
CA ASP A 58 -15.63 -1.64 -9.79
C ASP A 58 -14.86 -2.47 -10.82
N ALA A 59 -13.52 -2.41 -10.79
CA ALA A 59 -12.67 -3.24 -11.63
C ALA A 59 -12.87 -4.74 -11.33
N LEU A 60 -13.07 -5.15 -10.08
CA LEU A 60 -13.35 -6.56 -9.75
C LEU A 60 -14.66 -7.06 -10.38
N ALA A 61 -15.64 -6.17 -10.60
CA ALA A 61 -16.91 -6.48 -11.25
C ALA A 61 -16.87 -6.35 -12.78
N HIS A 62 -15.82 -5.76 -13.34
CA HIS A 62 -15.75 -5.44 -14.77
C HIS A 62 -15.60 -6.70 -15.64
N GLN A 63 -16.49 -6.87 -16.63
CA GLN A 63 -16.59 -8.10 -17.41
C GLN A 63 -15.35 -8.39 -18.28
N SER A 64 -14.65 -7.36 -18.75
CA SER A 64 -13.45 -7.50 -19.58
C SER A 64 -12.19 -7.92 -18.80
N LEU A 65 -12.20 -7.88 -17.47
CA LEU A 65 -11.09 -8.38 -16.67
C LEU A 65 -11.16 -9.89 -16.52
N SER A 66 -10.06 -10.56 -16.85
CA SER A 66 -9.89 -12.00 -16.64
C SER A 66 -9.99 -12.38 -15.16
N LEU A 67 -10.32 -13.65 -14.89
CA LEU A 67 -10.33 -14.18 -13.52
C LEU A 67 -8.98 -13.95 -12.80
N VAL A 68 -7.86 -14.13 -13.51
CA VAL A 68 -6.52 -13.92 -12.98
C VAL A 68 -6.28 -12.45 -12.61
N SER A 69 -6.69 -11.51 -13.48
CA SER A 69 -6.55 -10.08 -13.22
C SER A 69 -7.36 -9.64 -12.02
N ARG A 70 -8.60 -10.14 -11.86
CA ARG A 70 -9.40 -9.89 -10.66
C ARG A 70 -8.74 -10.44 -9.39
N GLN A 71 -8.15 -11.63 -9.47
CA GLN A 71 -7.42 -12.20 -8.34
C GLN A 71 -6.19 -11.36 -7.96
N ARG A 72 -5.46 -10.81 -8.95
CA ARG A 72 -4.32 -9.91 -8.70
C ARG A 72 -4.75 -8.63 -8.01
N ILE A 73 -5.83 -7.99 -8.46
CA ILE A 73 -6.40 -6.80 -7.81
C ILE A 73 -6.80 -7.12 -6.37
N LYS A 74 -7.48 -8.26 -6.14
CA LYS A 74 -7.89 -8.68 -4.80
C LYS A 74 -6.68 -8.92 -3.88
N ASN A 75 -5.64 -9.58 -4.37
CA ASN A 75 -4.41 -9.81 -3.61
C ASN A 75 -3.73 -8.49 -3.27
N PHE A 76 -3.58 -7.59 -4.26
CA PHE A 76 -3.03 -6.26 -4.04
C PHE A 76 -3.79 -5.50 -2.94
N MET A 77 -5.13 -5.44 -3.02
CA MET A 77 -5.96 -4.79 -2.01
C MET A 77 -5.76 -5.42 -0.63
N ARG A 78 -5.80 -6.74 -0.52
CA ARG A 78 -5.59 -7.46 0.74
C ARG A 78 -4.23 -7.12 1.35
N ASP A 79 -3.17 -7.12 0.55
CA ASP A 79 -1.81 -6.90 1.04
C ASP A 79 -1.62 -5.42 1.48
N VAL A 80 -2.24 -4.47 0.78
CA VAL A 80 -2.31 -3.04 1.19
C VAL A 80 -3.06 -2.87 2.50
N PHE A 81 -4.28 -3.42 2.61
CA PHE A 81 -5.08 -3.31 3.83
C PHE A 81 -4.37 -3.95 5.03
N ALA A 82 -3.77 -5.13 4.85
CA ALA A 82 -2.97 -5.76 5.90
C ALA A 82 -1.76 -4.90 6.32
N GLY A 83 -1.12 -4.19 5.39
CA GLY A 83 -0.06 -3.22 5.70
C GLY A 83 -0.57 -2.06 6.55
N ILE A 84 -1.72 -1.49 6.20
CA ILE A 84 -2.36 -0.39 6.92
C ILE A 84 -2.82 -0.83 8.32
N GLU A 85 -3.49 -1.99 8.44
CA GLU A 85 -3.97 -2.53 9.71
C GLU A 85 -2.83 -2.78 10.72
N ARG A 86 -1.66 -3.23 10.24
CA ARG A 86 -0.46 -3.41 11.08
C ARG A 86 0.04 -2.13 11.74
N THR A 87 -0.33 -0.95 11.23
CA THR A 87 0.02 0.33 11.87
C THR A 87 -0.75 0.55 13.18
N GLY A 88 -1.88 -0.14 13.38
CA GLY A 88 -2.74 0.04 14.55
C GLY A 88 -3.50 1.37 14.60
N LEU A 89 -3.24 2.30 13.67
CA LEU A 89 -3.78 3.67 13.73
C LEU A 89 -5.29 3.74 13.46
N PHE A 90 -5.84 2.75 12.77
CA PHE A 90 -7.24 2.71 12.38
C PHE A 90 -8.09 1.80 13.29
N ASN A 91 -7.50 1.20 14.33
CA ASN A 91 -8.16 0.22 15.20
C ASN A 91 -8.88 0.85 16.41
N HIS A 92 -8.94 2.18 16.50
CA HIS A 92 -9.49 2.90 17.67
C HIS A 92 -10.82 3.63 17.41
N ALA A 93 -11.59 3.24 16.41
CA ALA A 93 -12.94 3.78 16.21
C ALA A 93 -14.02 3.18 17.16
N GLU A 94 -13.64 2.76 18.38
CA GLU A 94 -14.58 2.37 19.45
C GLU A 94 -13.93 2.65 20.82
N SER A 95 -13.87 3.91 21.25
CA SER A 95 -13.76 4.35 22.66
C SER A 95 -13.82 5.88 22.72
N ALA A 96 -15.01 6.45 22.51
CA ALA A 96 -15.36 7.81 22.88
C ALA A 96 -16.84 7.85 23.28
#